data_AF-A0A6G9YCR8-F1
#
_entry.id   AF-A0A6G9YCR8-F1
#
_cell.length_a   1.000
_cell.length_b   1.000
_cell.length_c   1.000
_cell.angle_alpha   90.00
_cell.angle_beta   90.00
_cell.angle_gamma   90.00
#
_symmetry.space_group_name_H-M   'P 1'
#
loop_
_entity.id
_entity.type
_entity.pdbx_description
1 polymer ?
#
loop_
_entity_poly.entity_id
_entity_poly.type
_entity_poly.pdbx_seq_one_letter_code
_entity_poly.pdbx_strand_id
1 'polypeptide(L)'
;MSETSGSDRSDPPSSTGGDRSAAAEPESLRPTAACNATDRAGQYDSAGSAAARASESSRGRSRWLAGVAPIPVATTQIAAQPPGSRRIRSRWLARAAPIALATTRIVAQPPEPGPVRRRSLAGVAPILLTAAWVAAQIMYPLAHGAARDRITVGVVLLSTATALTHAAGTRGIRYAAGLLTIVSGLGLLAEILGTATGFPFGCYDYADGRIGPALAGVPLLVPLAWTGGLYPVWVVAGLLTRRRAVRVGLTAVGAVGWDLFLDPQMVADGQWTWCASAPGLPGIAQIPYTNYLGWFAVALVMAGLLSLLEQVSPRPAGMPGVPVAVFLWTWLGSVLAHAAFLGLPYSAWYGGVGLGILGIPLLLAGIRRGHGGVVWQSGRPAWHDVSRAAEP
;
A
#
# COMPACT_ATOMS: atom_id res chain seq x y z
N MET A 1 52.84 4.43 -84.48
CA MET A 1 53.02 4.66 -83.03
C MET A 1 52.36 3.50 -82.30
N SER A 2 53.04 2.89 -81.32
CA SER A 2 52.53 2.02 -80.23
C SER A 2 51.19 1.27 -80.47
N GLU A 3 51.12 -0.04 -80.77
CA GLU A 3 51.58 -1.26 -80.04
C GLU A 3 50.54 -1.90 -79.10
N THR A 4 50.44 -3.24 -79.19
CA THR A 4 49.83 -4.23 -78.25
C THR A 4 48.35 -4.05 -77.83
N SER A 5 47.38 -4.99 -77.94
CA SER A 5 47.28 -6.47 -78.14
C SER A 5 46.91 -7.27 -76.88
N GLY A 6 45.98 -8.22 -77.02
CA GLY A 6 45.40 -9.09 -75.97
C GLY A 6 44.15 -8.48 -75.29
N SER A 7 42.91 -8.97 -75.35
CA SER A 7 42.27 -10.29 -75.50
C SER A 7 42.01 -11.06 -74.18
N ASP A 8 40.74 -11.13 -73.75
CA ASP A 8 40.18 -12.35 -73.15
C ASP A 8 38.65 -12.44 -73.40
N ARG A 9 38.04 -13.57 -73.01
CA ARG A 9 36.72 -14.07 -73.43
C ARG A 9 35.55 -13.55 -72.60
N SER A 10 34.33 -13.73 -73.12
CA SER A 10 33.07 -13.61 -72.36
C SER A 10 31.94 -14.38 -73.04
N ASP A 11 31.57 -15.54 -72.50
CA ASP A 11 30.42 -16.36 -72.94
C ASP A 11 29.41 -16.53 -71.78
N PRO A 12 28.13 -16.16 -71.96
CA PRO A 12 27.02 -16.51 -71.06
C PRO A 12 25.91 -17.33 -71.77
N PRO A 13 24.84 -17.73 -71.07
CA PRO A 13 24.78 -18.38 -69.77
C PRO A 13 24.01 -19.73 -69.86
N SER A 14 23.99 -20.53 -68.79
CA SER A 14 22.95 -21.58 -68.63
C SER A 14 22.64 -21.84 -67.15
N SER A 15 21.38 -22.14 -66.86
CA SER A 15 20.90 -22.51 -65.52
C SER A 15 19.74 -23.50 -65.62
N THR A 16 19.94 -24.71 -65.09
CA THR A 16 19.00 -25.84 -65.18
C THR A 16 19.15 -26.76 -63.96
N GLY A 17 18.03 -27.16 -63.35
CA GLY A 17 17.98 -28.07 -62.19
C GLY A 17 18.45 -27.45 -60.87
N GLY A 18 17.82 -27.67 -59.71
CA GLY A 18 16.57 -28.39 -59.44
C GLY A 18 16.76 -29.85 -59.04
N ASP A 19 16.83 -30.11 -57.73
CA ASP A 19 16.56 -31.44 -57.16
C ASP A 19 15.98 -31.32 -55.73
N ARG A 20 15.46 -32.42 -55.15
CA ARG A 20 14.70 -32.46 -53.89
C ARG A 20 15.25 -33.46 -52.88
N SER A 21 15.37 -33.04 -51.62
CA SER A 21 15.20 -33.89 -50.42
C SER A 21 14.96 -32.97 -49.21
N ALA A 22 13.86 -33.02 -48.45
CA ALA A 22 13.22 -34.15 -47.74
C ALA A 22 13.88 -34.46 -46.38
N ALA A 23 13.51 -33.67 -45.38
CA ALA A 23 13.63 -33.97 -43.95
C ALA A 23 12.33 -33.50 -43.26
N ALA A 24 11.86 -34.21 -42.24
CA ALA A 24 10.53 -33.98 -41.65
C ALA A 24 10.57 -33.07 -40.41
N GLU A 25 9.59 -32.17 -40.30
CA GLU A 25 9.29 -31.46 -39.05
C GLU A 25 8.28 -32.25 -38.19
N PRO A 26 8.38 -32.23 -36.85
CA PRO A 26 7.41 -32.85 -35.97
C PRO A 26 6.16 -31.97 -35.80
N GLU A 27 4.98 -32.59 -35.88
CA GLU A 27 3.67 -31.96 -35.70
C GLU A 27 3.51 -31.43 -34.26
N SER A 28 3.33 -30.11 -34.10
CA SER A 28 3.22 -29.47 -32.79
C SER A 28 1.79 -29.53 -32.25
N LEU A 29 1.62 -30.23 -31.12
CA LEU A 29 0.35 -30.39 -30.43
C LEU A 29 -0.25 -29.04 -30.01
N ARG A 30 -1.42 -28.70 -30.56
CA ARG A 30 -2.24 -27.57 -30.13
C ARG A 30 -3.21 -28.00 -29.02
N PRO A 31 -3.13 -27.46 -27.80
CA PRO A 31 -4.25 -27.48 -26.86
C PRO A 31 -5.21 -26.32 -27.15
N THR A 32 -6.13 -26.49 -28.11
CA THR A 32 -7.22 -25.51 -28.31
C THR A 32 -8.25 -25.61 -27.19
N ALA A 33 -8.00 -24.92 -26.07
CA ALA A 33 -8.94 -24.75 -24.97
C ALA A 33 -10.10 -23.81 -25.38
N ALA A 34 -11.06 -24.33 -26.14
CA ALA A 34 -12.22 -23.59 -26.60
C ALA A 34 -13.25 -23.43 -25.46
N CYS A 35 -13.22 -22.28 -24.78
CA CYS A 35 -14.23 -21.90 -23.79
C CYS A 35 -15.57 -21.55 -24.46
N ASN A 36 -16.34 -22.57 -24.83
CA ASN A 36 -17.73 -22.42 -25.27
C ASN A 36 -18.61 -21.94 -24.10
N ALA A 37 -18.91 -20.65 -24.06
CA ALA A 37 -20.02 -20.14 -23.26
C ALA A 37 -21.35 -20.69 -23.80
N THR A 38 -22.22 -21.15 -22.92
CA THR A 38 -23.50 -21.76 -23.29
C THR A 38 -24.50 -20.73 -23.81
N ASP A 39 -24.92 -20.87 -25.07
CA ASP A 39 -25.96 -20.05 -25.68
C ASP A 39 -27.18 -20.91 -26.07
N ARG A 40 -28.13 -21.06 -25.12
CA ARG A 40 -29.50 -21.55 -25.36
C ARG A 40 -30.40 -21.42 -24.12
N ALA A 41 -31.70 -21.27 -24.39
CA ALA A 41 -32.82 -21.06 -23.45
C ALA A 41 -32.82 -19.68 -22.74
N GLY A 42 -33.85 -18.84 -22.92
CA GLY A 42 -35.01 -19.03 -23.80
C GLY A 42 -35.87 -17.78 -23.97
N GLN A 43 -36.65 -17.74 -25.05
CA GLN A 43 -37.60 -16.67 -25.32
C GLN A 43 -38.80 -16.73 -24.37
N TYR A 44 -39.28 -15.57 -23.95
CA TYR A 44 -40.69 -15.35 -23.63
C TYR A 44 -41.10 -13.98 -24.17
N ASP A 45 -42.11 -13.98 -25.03
CA ASP A 45 -42.72 -12.75 -25.55
C ASP A 45 -43.57 -12.06 -24.48
N SER A 46 -43.56 -10.73 -24.48
CA SER A 46 -44.80 -9.95 -24.61
C SER A 46 -44.50 -8.45 -24.65
N ALA A 47 -45.14 -7.77 -25.61
CA ALA A 47 -45.24 -6.32 -25.68
C ALA A 47 -46.71 -5.92 -25.59
N GLY A 48 -47.06 -4.86 -24.85
CA GLY A 48 -48.44 -4.39 -24.81
C GLY A 48 -48.74 -3.27 -23.81
N SER A 49 -49.01 -2.06 -24.33
CA SER A 49 -49.77 -0.92 -23.74
C SER A 49 -49.38 -0.38 -22.34
N ALA A 50 -49.10 0.91 -22.08
CA ALA A 50 -49.45 2.25 -22.62
C ALA A 50 -50.63 2.97 -21.92
N ALA A 51 -50.48 4.31 -21.76
CA ALA A 51 -51.37 5.30 -21.12
C ALA A 51 -51.56 5.16 -19.58
N ALA A 52 -51.81 6.20 -18.76
CA ALA A 52 -51.61 7.67 -18.77
C ALA A 52 -51.80 8.19 -17.29
N ARG A 53 -51.93 9.46 -16.87
CA ARG A 53 -52.03 10.82 -17.46
C ARG A 53 -51.74 11.88 -16.36
N ALA A 54 -51.28 13.10 -16.71
CA ALA A 54 -51.04 14.29 -15.83
C ALA A 54 -49.93 14.10 -14.76
N SER A 55 -49.10 15.08 -14.36
CA SER A 55 -49.28 16.50 -13.96
C SER A 55 -49.93 16.68 -12.56
N GLU A 56 -49.49 17.58 -11.66
CA GLU A 56 -48.54 18.70 -11.81
C GLU A 56 -47.86 19.14 -10.48
N SER A 57 -47.26 20.34 -10.48
CA SER A 57 -46.81 21.23 -9.38
C SER A 57 -47.42 21.04 -7.97
N SER A 58 -46.79 21.42 -6.84
CA SER A 58 -45.44 21.97 -6.54
C SER A 58 -45.19 22.16 -5.03
N ARG A 59 -43.97 22.59 -4.67
CA ARG A 59 -43.52 23.31 -3.43
C ARG A 59 -44.51 23.41 -2.23
N GLY A 60 -44.22 22.74 -1.11
CA GLY A 60 -45.01 22.90 0.13
C GLY A 60 -44.33 22.45 1.42
N ARG A 61 -43.79 23.43 2.16
CA ARG A 61 -43.13 23.32 3.47
C ARG A 61 -44.04 22.89 4.64
N SER A 62 -43.41 22.19 5.58
CA SER A 62 -43.52 22.33 7.06
C SER A 62 -44.54 21.52 7.89
N ARG A 63 -44.02 21.07 9.04
CA ARG A 63 -44.64 20.86 10.37
C ARG A 63 -45.97 20.08 10.45
N TRP A 64 -45.86 18.89 11.04
CA TRP A 64 -46.85 18.36 11.97
C TRP A 64 -46.28 18.28 13.40
N LEU A 65 -47.17 18.40 14.39
CA LEU A 65 -46.88 18.36 15.83
C LEU A 65 -47.76 17.27 16.48
N ALA A 66 -47.19 16.47 17.39
CA ALA A 66 -47.88 15.85 18.54
C ALA A 66 -46.87 15.03 19.36
N GLY A 67 -47.16 14.81 20.66
CA GLY A 67 -46.47 13.80 21.49
C GLY A 67 -45.43 14.32 22.47
N VAL A 68 -45.86 15.06 23.50
CA VAL A 68 -45.05 15.34 24.71
C VAL A 68 -45.78 14.73 25.92
N ALA A 69 -45.04 14.00 26.76
CA ALA A 69 -45.48 13.55 28.08
C ALA A 69 -44.71 14.33 29.17
N PRO A 70 -45.32 14.60 30.34
CA PRO A 70 -44.74 15.51 31.34
C PRO A 70 -43.68 14.84 32.22
N ILE A 71 -42.75 15.67 32.73
CA ILE A 71 -41.77 15.34 33.77
C ILE A 71 -42.04 16.28 34.96
N PRO A 72 -42.05 15.80 36.22
CA PRO A 72 -42.47 16.61 37.37
C PRO A 72 -41.45 17.70 37.74
N VAL A 73 -41.98 18.83 38.24
CA VAL A 73 -41.18 19.93 38.80
C VAL A 73 -41.02 19.73 40.31
N ALA A 74 -39.78 19.66 40.79
CA ALA A 74 -39.45 19.72 42.21
C ALA A 74 -38.98 21.14 42.58
N THR A 75 -39.69 21.79 43.51
CA THR A 75 -39.42 23.18 43.91
C THR A 75 -38.34 23.26 44.98
N THR A 76 -37.12 23.63 44.60
CA THR A 76 -36.02 23.88 45.55
C THR A 76 -35.90 25.38 45.84
N GLN A 77 -36.23 25.81 47.05
CA GLN A 77 -35.97 27.19 47.49
C GLN A 77 -34.48 27.38 47.78
N ILE A 78 -33.88 28.44 47.20
CA ILE A 78 -32.55 28.91 47.58
C ILE A 78 -32.70 30.32 48.16
N ALA A 79 -32.44 30.46 49.47
CA ALA A 79 -32.51 31.74 50.16
C ALA A 79 -31.25 32.58 49.92
N ALA A 80 -31.41 33.84 49.54
CA ALA A 80 -30.30 34.77 49.38
C ALA A 80 -29.80 35.29 50.74
N GLN A 81 -28.46 35.38 50.91
CA GLN A 81 -27.85 36.05 52.06
C GLN A 81 -27.28 37.43 51.66
N PRO A 82 -27.43 38.47 52.50
CA PRO A 82 -26.89 39.81 52.22
C PRO A 82 -25.38 39.91 52.52
N PRO A 83 -24.66 40.88 51.91
CA PRO A 83 -23.21 41.00 52.03
C PRO A 83 -22.77 41.54 53.40
N GLY A 84 -22.16 40.68 54.22
CA GLY A 84 -21.59 41.06 55.52
C GLY A 84 -20.17 41.61 55.42
N SER A 85 -19.96 42.88 55.75
CA SER A 85 -18.63 43.48 55.81
C SER A 85 -17.79 42.92 56.98
N ARG A 86 -16.53 42.56 56.73
CA ARG A 86 -15.58 42.17 57.79
C ARG A 86 -14.25 42.90 57.64
N ARG A 87 -13.78 43.46 58.76
CA ARG A 87 -12.64 44.38 58.84
C ARG A 87 -11.32 43.66 58.60
N ILE A 88 -10.44 44.28 57.82
CA ILE A 88 -9.01 44.01 57.87
C ILE A 88 -8.54 44.32 59.30
N ARG A 89 -7.98 43.33 60.00
CA ARG A 89 -7.18 43.56 61.23
C ARG A 89 -5.78 43.04 60.98
N SER A 90 -4.85 43.95 60.78
CA SER A 90 -3.42 43.64 60.77
C SER A 90 -3.02 43.05 62.13
N ARG A 91 -2.29 41.93 62.11
CA ARG A 91 -1.62 41.37 63.28
C ARG A 91 -0.21 40.94 62.91
N TRP A 92 0.64 41.95 62.72
CA TRP A 92 2.08 41.78 62.84
C TRP A 92 2.41 41.33 64.26
N LEU A 93 2.87 40.09 64.42
CA LEU A 93 3.62 39.65 65.59
C LEU A 93 4.79 38.81 65.10
N ALA A 94 6.01 39.21 65.48
CA ALA A 94 7.22 38.59 64.97
C ALA A 94 7.45 37.19 65.57
N ARG A 95 7.80 36.25 64.69
CA ARG A 95 8.54 35.03 65.07
C ARG A 95 9.78 34.95 64.20
N ALA A 96 10.86 35.57 64.68
CA ALA A 96 12.19 35.39 64.10
C ALA A 96 12.68 33.97 64.42
N ALA A 97 12.56 33.06 63.46
CA ALA A 97 13.28 31.79 63.50
C ALA A 97 14.72 32.02 63.00
N PRO A 98 15.75 31.41 63.63
CA PRO A 98 17.12 31.53 63.14
C PRO A 98 17.23 30.83 61.77
N ILE A 99 17.62 31.57 60.74
CA ILE A 99 17.94 31.01 59.43
C ILE A 99 19.29 30.29 59.54
N ALA A 100 19.25 29.00 59.84
CA ALA A 100 20.41 28.14 59.72
C ALA A 100 20.80 28.05 58.23
N LEU A 101 21.86 28.77 57.85
CA LEU A 101 22.51 28.69 56.55
C LEU A 101 23.24 27.34 56.42
N ALA A 102 22.45 26.27 56.24
CA ALA A 102 22.94 24.98 55.82
C ALA A 102 23.50 25.12 54.40
N THR A 103 24.82 25.28 54.30
CA THR A 103 25.57 25.27 53.04
C THR A 103 25.65 23.85 52.49
N THR A 104 24.51 23.33 52.02
CA THR A 104 24.43 22.13 51.21
C THR A 104 25.29 22.33 49.96
N ARG A 105 26.52 21.79 50.00
CA ARG A 105 27.30 21.54 48.80
C ARG A 105 26.47 20.63 47.90
N ILE A 106 25.81 21.22 46.90
CA ILE A 106 25.30 20.48 45.75
C ILE A 106 26.55 20.01 44.99
N VAL A 107 27.07 18.86 45.40
CA VAL A 107 28.01 18.08 44.59
C VAL A 107 27.20 17.63 43.39
N ALA A 108 27.30 18.37 42.30
CA ALA A 108 26.74 17.98 41.02
C ALA A 108 27.42 16.67 40.63
N GLN A 109 26.74 15.54 40.85
CA GLN A 109 27.20 14.27 40.32
C GLN A 109 27.33 14.41 38.79
N PRO A 110 28.44 13.96 38.18
CA PRO A 110 28.50 13.87 36.73
C PRO A 110 27.31 13.03 36.26
N PRO A 111 26.67 13.36 35.12
CA PRO A 111 25.51 12.61 34.66
C PRO A 111 25.92 11.15 34.45
N GLU A 112 25.31 10.27 35.25
CA GLU A 112 25.43 8.81 35.11
C GLU A 112 25.31 8.45 33.63
N PRO A 113 26.27 7.71 33.04
CA PRO A 113 26.26 7.38 31.62
C PRO A 113 25.06 6.48 31.31
N GLY A 114 23.96 7.14 30.94
CA GLY A 114 22.64 6.53 30.80
C GLY A 114 22.71 5.27 29.93
N PRO A 115 22.03 4.18 30.33
CA PRO A 115 22.35 2.83 29.89
C PRO A 115 22.42 2.75 28.36
N VAL A 116 23.63 2.51 27.85
CA VAL A 116 23.93 2.52 26.42
C VAL A 116 22.97 1.56 25.73
N ARG A 117 21.98 2.14 25.04
CA ARG A 117 20.81 1.42 24.52
C ARG A 117 21.22 0.58 23.31
N ARG A 118 21.90 -0.54 23.58
CA ARG A 118 22.29 -1.57 22.61
C ARG A 118 21.09 -1.84 21.71
N ARG A 119 21.19 -1.45 20.44
CA ARG A 119 20.16 -1.75 19.44
C ARG A 119 20.08 -3.26 19.35
N SER A 120 18.95 -3.83 19.78
CA SER A 120 18.74 -5.28 19.69
C SER A 120 18.81 -5.70 18.22
N LEU A 121 19.30 -6.91 17.95
CA LEU A 121 19.44 -7.42 16.58
C LEU A 121 18.10 -7.37 15.82
N ALA A 122 16.99 -7.61 16.52
CA ALA A 122 15.62 -7.46 16.00
C ALA A 122 15.27 -6.04 15.50
N GLY A 123 15.91 -4.98 16.03
CA GLY A 123 15.77 -3.61 15.54
C GLY A 123 16.71 -3.24 14.39
N VAL A 124 17.73 -4.05 14.10
CA VAL A 124 18.72 -3.82 13.05
C VAL A 124 18.42 -4.66 11.80
N ALA A 125 17.96 -5.91 11.97
CA ALA A 125 17.61 -6.83 10.89
C ALA A 125 16.70 -6.21 9.79
N PRO A 126 15.54 -5.56 10.09
CA PRO A 126 14.71 -4.97 9.05
C PRO A 126 15.39 -3.80 8.31
N ILE A 127 16.36 -3.11 8.92
CA ILE A 127 17.13 -2.05 8.27
C ILE A 127 18.11 -2.64 7.26
N LEU A 128 18.82 -3.71 7.63
CA LEU A 128 19.75 -4.41 6.73
C LEU A 128 19.02 -5.08 5.56
N LEU A 129 17.86 -5.68 5.82
CA LEU A 129 17.00 -6.25 4.78
C LEU A 129 16.46 -5.16 3.84
N THR A 130 16.10 -3.98 4.34
CA THR A 130 15.72 -2.82 3.51
C THR A 130 16.89 -2.36 2.63
N ALA A 131 18.11 -2.29 3.18
CA ALA A 131 19.28 -1.86 2.40
C ALA A 131 19.64 -2.86 1.29
N ALA A 132 19.58 -4.16 1.57
CA ALA A 132 19.75 -5.21 0.56
C ALA A 132 18.64 -5.19 -0.49
N TRP A 133 17.39 -4.94 -0.09
CA TRP A 133 16.25 -4.80 -0.99
C TRP A 133 16.40 -3.60 -1.93
N VAL A 134 16.82 -2.45 -1.41
CA VAL A 134 17.13 -1.24 -2.19
C VAL A 134 18.24 -1.53 -3.20
N ALA A 135 19.31 -2.23 -2.80
CA ALA A 135 20.38 -2.62 -3.72
C ALA A 135 19.86 -3.55 -4.84
N ALA A 136 19.00 -4.53 -4.51
CA ALA A 136 18.39 -5.41 -5.51
C ALA A 136 17.48 -4.63 -6.50
N GLN A 137 16.70 -3.66 -6.01
CA GLN A 137 15.89 -2.76 -6.85
C GLN A 137 16.75 -1.90 -7.80
N ILE A 138 17.95 -1.47 -7.37
CA ILE A 138 18.90 -0.73 -8.22
C ILE A 138 19.52 -1.65 -9.29
N MET A 139 19.76 -2.93 -8.97
CA MET A 139 20.31 -3.90 -9.92
C MET A 139 19.29 -4.40 -10.97
N TYR A 140 17.98 -4.37 -10.67
CA TYR A 140 16.92 -4.84 -11.58
C TYR A 140 16.96 -4.22 -12.99
N PRO A 141 16.98 -2.88 -13.17
CA PRO A 141 17.03 -2.27 -14.51
C PRO A 141 18.34 -2.58 -15.25
N LEU A 142 19.44 -2.81 -14.51
CA LEU A 142 20.78 -3.10 -15.04
C LEU A 142 20.98 -4.56 -15.46
N ALA A 143 20.00 -5.43 -15.23
CA ALA A 143 20.04 -6.85 -15.54
C ALA A 143 18.99 -7.24 -16.58
N HIS A 144 19.19 -8.40 -17.23
CA HIS A 144 18.29 -8.96 -18.24
C HIS A 144 18.13 -10.49 -18.06
N GLY A 145 17.03 -11.05 -18.57
CA GLY A 145 16.74 -12.50 -18.57
C GLY A 145 16.92 -13.16 -17.20
N ALA A 146 17.51 -14.35 -17.17
CA ALA A 146 17.73 -15.13 -15.93
C ALA A 146 18.59 -14.44 -14.85
N ALA A 147 19.27 -13.32 -15.15
CA ALA A 147 19.88 -12.48 -14.12
C ALA A 147 18.82 -11.58 -13.44
N ARG A 148 17.93 -10.97 -14.24
CA ARG A 148 16.80 -10.17 -13.75
C ARG A 148 15.76 -11.03 -13.02
N ASP A 149 15.47 -12.24 -13.49
CA ASP A 149 14.55 -13.17 -12.82
C ASP A 149 15.00 -13.46 -11.37
N ARG A 150 16.28 -13.76 -11.18
CA ARG A 150 16.88 -13.97 -9.85
C ARG A 150 16.88 -12.70 -8.99
N ILE A 151 17.03 -11.52 -9.59
CA ILE A 151 16.89 -10.25 -8.86
C ILE A 151 15.42 -10.03 -8.45
N THR A 152 14.44 -10.35 -9.29
CA THR A 152 13.00 -10.27 -8.96
C THR A 152 12.65 -11.16 -7.76
N VAL A 153 13.15 -12.42 -7.77
CA VAL A 153 13.06 -13.33 -6.61
C VAL A 153 13.68 -12.69 -5.36
N GLY A 154 14.88 -12.11 -5.47
CA GLY A 154 15.56 -11.40 -4.37
C GLY A 154 14.76 -10.20 -3.84
N VAL A 155 14.22 -9.36 -4.74
CA VAL A 155 13.39 -8.19 -4.42
C VAL A 155 12.13 -8.58 -3.64
N VAL A 156 11.45 -9.66 -4.04
CA VAL A 156 10.24 -10.11 -3.34
C VAL A 156 10.59 -10.76 -1.98
N LEU A 157 11.60 -11.62 -1.94
CA LEU A 157 12.01 -12.26 -0.67
C LEU A 157 12.54 -11.25 0.35
N LEU A 158 13.32 -10.25 -0.07
CA LEU A 158 13.86 -9.23 0.83
C LEU A 158 12.80 -8.22 1.30
N SER A 159 11.84 -7.82 0.46
CA SER A 159 10.71 -6.99 0.90
C SER A 159 9.79 -7.74 1.87
N THR A 160 9.50 -9.01 1.57
CA THR A 160 8.71 -9.87 2.47
C THR A 160 9.41 -10.09 3.81
N ALA A 161 10.71 -10.40 3.80
CA ALA A 161 11.50 -10.53 5.03
C ALA A 161 11.55 -9.21 5.81
N THR A 162 11.68 -8.07 5.13
CA THR A 162 11.62 -6.72 5.77
C THR A 162 10.27 -6.49 6.44
N ALA A 163 9.16 -6.78 5.74
CA ALA A 163 7.80 -6.64 6.26
C ALA A 163 7.57 -7.53 7.49
N LEU A 164 7.90 -8.82 7.40
CA LEU A 164 7.69 -9.80 8.47
C LEU A 164 8.60 -9.55 9.69
N THR A 165 9.89 -9.22 9.49
CA THR A 165 10.79 -8.91 10.63
C THR A 165 10.38 -7.62 11.34
N HIS A 166 9.97 -6.57 10.60
CA HIS A 166 9.42 -5.37 11.22
C HIS A 166 8.07 -5.62 11.91
N ALA A 167 7.18 -6.44 11.32
CA ALA A 167 5.90 -6.82 11.92
C ALA A 167 6.11 -7.61 13.23
N ALA A 168 7.02 -8.59 13.23
CA ALA A 168 7.36 -9.40 14.40
C ALA A 168 8.07 -8.55 15.48
N GLY A 169 9.00 -7.68 15.09
CA GLY A 169 9.71 -6.79 16.01
C GLY A 169 8.82 -5.72 16.66
N THR A 170 7.74 -5.29 15.99
CA THR A 170 6.85 -4.24 16.53
C THR A 170 5.55 -4.73 17.17
N ARG A 171 5.00 -5.89 16.76
CA ARG A 171 3.73 -6.44 17.29
C ARG A 171 3.81 -7.92 17.72
N GLY A 172 4.98 -8.55 17.64
CA GLY A 172 5.20 -9.96 17.98
C GLY A 172 4.92 -10.93 16.84
N ILE A 173 5.49 -12.13 16.93
CA ILE A 173 5.45 -13.15 15.86
C ILE A 173 4.04 -13.56 15.45
N ARG A 174 3.07 -13.56 16.37
CA ARG A 174 1.66 -13.88 16.09
C ARG A 174 1.02 -12.88 15.10
N TYR A 175 1.35 -11.58 15.21
CA TYR A 175 0.89 -10.58 14.26
C TYR A 175 1.57 -10.75 12.89
N ALA A 176 2.86 -11.08 12.86
CA ALA A 176 3.57 -11.32 11.59
C ALA A 176 3.06 -12.56 10.85
N ALA A 177 2.76 -13.64 11.57
CA ALA A 177 2.10 -14.82 11.02
C ALA A 177 0.70 -14.50 10.51
N GLY A 178 -0.13 -13.80 11.30
CA GLY A 178 -1.47 -13.38 10.86
C GLY A 178 -1.46 -12.45 9.64
N LEU A 179 -0.49 -11.53 9.56
CA LEU A 179 -0.24 -10.69 8.39
C LEU A 179 0.05 -11.54 7.15
N LEU A 180 0.99 -12.49 7.25
CA LEU A 180 1.35 -13.39 6.16
C LEU A 180 0.16 -14.24 5.70
N THR A 181 -0.57 -14.86 6.64
CA THR A 181 -1.74 -15.70 6.35
C THR A 181 -2.87 -14.89 5.70
N ILE A 182 -3.14 -13.66 6.15
CA ILE A 182 -4.17 -12.81 5.55
C ILE A 182 -3.75 -12.37 4.15
N VAL A 183 -2.54 -11.81 3.99
CA VAL A 183 -2.15 -11.12 2.76
C VAL A 183 -1.62 -12.09 1.70
N SER A 184 -0.72 -13.00 2.03
CA SER A 184 -0.28 -14.02 1.07
C SER A 184 -1.33 -15.10 0.85
N GLY A 185 -2.13 -15.44 1.87
CA GLY A 185 -3.22 -16.43 1.71
C GLY A 185 -4.36 -15.94 0.82
N LEU A 186 -4.87 -14.71 1.04
CA LEU A 186 -5.87 -14.13 0.14
C LEU A 186 -5.29 -13.75 -1.22
N GLY A 187 -4.01 -13.36 -1.29
CA GLY A 187 -3.32 -13.10 -2.55
C GLY A 187 -3.33 -14.36 -3.42
N LEU A 188 -2.76 -15.45 -2.91
CA LEU A 188 -2.74 -16.76 -3.57
C LEU A 188 -4.14 -17.23 -4.02
N LEU A 189 -5.16 -17.05 -3.17
CA LEU A 189 -6.54 -17.39 -3.54
C LEU A 189 -7.09 -16.50 -4.67
N ALA A 190 -6.81 -15.19 -4.63
CA ALA A 190 -7.23 -14.26 -5.68
C ALA A 190 -6.51 -14.52 -7.01
N GLU A 191 -5.21 -14.83 -6.99
CA GLU A 191 -4.46 -15.19 -8.20
C GLU A 191 -4.98 -16.51 -8.81
N ILE A 192 -5.22 -17.54 -8.00
CA ILE A 192 -5.72 -18.84 -8.49
C ILE A 192 -7.12 -18.70 -9.10
N LEU A 193 -7.98 -17.86 -8.51
CA LEU A 193 -9.28 -17.53 -9.11
C LEU A 193 -9.11 -16.68 -10.37
N GLY A 194 -8.17 -15.74 -10.37
CA GLY A 194 -7.83 -14.87 -11.49
C GLY A 194 -7.44 -15.64 -12.74
N THR A 195 -6.42 -16.49 -12.66
CA THR A 195 -5.96 -17.33 -13.78
C THR A 195 -6.99 -18.38 -14.20
N ALA A 196 -7.72 -18.98 -13.25
CA ALA A 196 -8.69 -20.04 -13.56
C ALA A 196 -10.04 -19.54 -14.12
N THR A 197 -10.42 -18.27 -13.90
CA THR A 197 -11.76 -17.77 -14.24
C THR A 197 -11.79 -16.40 -14.94
N GLY A 198 -10.67 -15.68 -14.96
CA GLY A 198 -10.63 -14.28 -15.37
C GLY A 198 -11.18 -13.29 -14.33
N PHE A 199 -11.56 -13.74 -13.13
CA PHE A 199 -12.05 -12.90 -12.03
C PHE A 199 -11.16 -13.07 -10.79
N PRO A 200 -10.68 -11.98 -10.15
CA PRO A 200 -11.18 -10.60 -10.27
C PRO A 200 -10.47 -9.72 -11.30
N PHE A 201 -9.30 -10.11 -11.81
CA PHE A 201 -8.39 -9.19 -12.51
C PHE A 201 -8.62 -9.06 -14.02
N GLY A 202 -9.27 -10.03 -14.66
CA GLY A 202 -9.26 -10.23 -16.12
C GLY A 202 -8.54 -11.54 -16.47
N CYS A 203 -8.50 -11.89 -17.76
CA CYS A 203 -7.75 -13.05 -18.27
C CYS A 203 -6.25 -12.73 -18.37
N TYR A 204 -5.39 -13.53 -17.73
CA TYR A 204 -3.93 -13.46 -17.81
C TYR A 204 -3.29 -14.82 -17.49
N ASP A 205 -2.11 -15.05 -18.04
CA ASP A 205 -1.28 -16.23 -17.81
C ASP A 205 0.12 -15.82 -17.32
N TYR A 206 0.71 -16.60 -16.40
CA TYR A 206 2.08 -16.43 -15.93
C TYR A 206 3.09 -17.12 -16.85
N ALA A 207 4.31 -16.58 -16.91
CA ALA A 207 5.42 -17.23 -17.61
C ALA A 207 5.97 -18.42 -16.80
N ASP A 208 5.92 -19.62 -17.38
CA ASP A 208 6.33 -20.86 -16.73
C ASP A 208 7.76 -20.83 -16.18
N GLY A 209 7.91 -21.24 -14.92
CA GLY A 209 9.19 -21.53 -14.26
C GLY A 209 10.13 -20.34 -13.96
N ARG A 210 9.92 -19.15 -14.55
CA ARG A 210 10.89 -18.02 -14.47
C ARG A 210 11.18 -17.54 -13.05
N ILE A 211 10.14 -17.38 -12.24
CA ILE A 211 10.22 -16.80 -10.88
C ILE A 211 10.01 -17.82 -9.75
N GLY A 212 10.28 -19.10 -10.03
CA GLY A 212 10.27 -20.19 -9.04
C GLY A 212 9.06 -21.13 -9.15
N PRO A 213 8.83 -21.99 -8.14
CA PRO A 213 7.76 -23.00 -8.18
C PRO A 213 6.37 -22.36 -8.14
N ALA A 214 5.44 -22.94 -8.89
CA ALA A 214 4.03 -22.54 -8.95
C ALA A 214 3.11 -23.53 -8.24
N LEU A 215 1.95 -23.04 -7.81
CA LEU A 215 0.83 -23.81 -7.29
C LEU A 215 -0.43 -23.43 -8.07
N ALA A 216 -1.08 -24.40 -8.70
CA ALA A 216 -2.25 -24.17 -9.57
C ALA A 216 -2.03 -23.04 -10.60
N GLY A 217 -0.88 -23.06 -11.29
CA GLY A 217 -0.48 -22.05 -12.28
C GLY A 217 0.11 -20.76 -11.71
N VAL A 218 -0.07 -20.47 -10.41
CA VAL A 218 0.41 -19.22 -9.79
C VAL A 218 1.80 -19.41 -9.16
N PRO A 219 2.83 -18.65 -9.57
CA PRO A 219 4.14 -18.67 -8.93
C PRO A 219 4.05 -18.29 -7.45
N LEU A 220 4.59 -19.12 -6.55
CA LEU A 220 4.52 -18.92 -5.09
C LEU A 220 5.25 -17.64 -4.61
N LEU A 221 6.01 -16.99 -5.49
CA LEU A 221 6.60 -15.68 -5.27
C LEU A 221 5.54 -14.56 -5.23
N VAL A 222 4.49 -14.61 -6.07
CA VAL A 222 3.48 -13.53 -6.16
C VAL A 222 2.71 -13.35 -4.83
N PRO A 223 2.21 -14.41 -4.16
CA PRO A 223 1.67 -14.29 -2.81
C PRO A 223 2.61 -13.59 -1.81
N LEU A 224 3.92 -13.80 -1.90
CA LEU A 224 4.88 -13.13 -1.03
C LEU A 224 5.01 -11.65 -1.40
N ALA A 225 5.02 -11.31 -2.70
CA ALA A 225 5.03 -9.93 -3.18
C ALA A 225 3.88 -9.11 -2.60
N TRP A 226 2.65 -9.66 -2.55
CA TRP A 226 1.50 -9.04 -1.88
C TRP A 226 1.82 -8.62 -0.44
N THR A 227 2.50 -9.47 0.34
CA THR A 227 2.91 -9.16 1.72
C THR A 227 4.02 -8.10 1.77
N GLY A 228 5.02 -8.18 0.88
CA GLY A 228 6.11 -7.22 0.76
C GLY A 228 5.64 -5.80 0.40
N GLY A 229 4.71 -5.68 -0.55
CA GLY A 229 4.20 -4.40 -1.04
C GLY A 229 3.03 -3.81 -0.24
N LEU A 230 2.07 -4.62 0.22
CA LEU A 230 0.89 -4.11 0.94
C LEU A 230 1.22 -3.69 2.38
N TYR A 231 2.21 -4.32 3.02
CA TYR A 231 2.59 -3.97 4.40
C TYR A 231 3.04 -2.52 4.61
N PRO A 232 4.00 -1.96 3.83
CA PRO A 232 4.38 -0.55 3.96
C PRO A 232 3.21 0.41 3.70
N VAL A 233 2.33 0.09 2.74
CA VAL A 233 1.10 0.85 2.47
C VAL A 233 0.16 0.82 3.69
N TRP A 234 -0.12 -0.36 4.26
CA TRP A 234 -0.96 -0.52 5.46
C TRP A 234 -0.43 0.21 6.69
N VAL A 235 0.89 0.33 6.83
CA VAL A 235 1.53 1.13 7.89
C VAL A 235 1.37 2.62 7.60
N VAL A 236 1.71 3.08 6.39
CA VAL A 236 1.61 4.52 6.01
C VAL A 236 0.17 5.03 6.13
N ALA A 237 -0.82 4.28 5.64
CA ALA A 237 -2.23 4.64 5.79
C ALA A 237 -2.61 4.82 7.29
N GLY A 238 -2.04 4.02 8.18
CA GLY A 238 -2.22 4.16 9.64
C GLY A 238 -1.50 5.34 10.29
N LEU A 239 -0.50 5.93 9.63
CA LEU A 239 0.13 7.19 10.04
C LEU A 239 -0.67 8.42 9.60
N LEU A 240 -1.45 8.27 8.52
CA LEU A 240 -2.29 9.33 7.95
C LEU A 240 -3.65 9.44 8.65
N THR A 241 -4.24 8.33 9.12
CA THR A 241 -5.56 8.35 9.77
C THR A 241 -5.73 7.32 10.88
N ARG A 242 -6.46 7.73 11.93
CA ARG A 242 -6.94 6.84 13.01
C ARG A 242 -8.31 6.21 12.71
N ARG A 243 -9.01 6.67 11.67
CA ARG A 243 -10.34 6.15 11.28
C ARG A 243 -10.17 4.85 10.49
N ARG A 244 -10.54 3.71 11.08
CA ARG A 244 -10.35 2.35 10.51
C ARG A 244 -10.80 2.25 9.05
N ALA A 245 -12.05 2.61 8.73
CA ALA A 245 -12.58 2.56 7.36
C ALA A 245 -11.77 3.41 6.36
N VAL A 246 -11.29 4.59 6.78
CA VAL A 246 -10.46 5.46 5.92
C VAL A 246 -9.07 4.84 5.70
N ARG A 247 -8.49 4.18 6.71
CA ARG A 247 -7.23 3.43 6.56
C ARG A 247 -7.38 2.25 5.60
N VAL A 248 -8.49 1.51 5.70
CA VAL A 248 -8.81 0.41 4.78
C VAL A 248 -8.91 0.92 3.34
N GLY A 249 -9.70 1.97 3.10
CA GLY A 249 -9.80 2.60 1.77
C GLY A 249 -8.46 3.14 1.24
N LEU A 250 -7.69 3.86 2.06
CA LEU A 250 -6.35 4.33 1.68
C LEU A 250 -5.38 3.17 1.39
N THR A 251 -5.53 2.03 2.05
CA THR A 251 -4.68 0.86 1.80
C THR A 251 -5.01 0.22 0.46
N ALA A 252 -6.31 0.14 0.09
CA ALA A 252 -6.72 -0.33 -1.23
C ALA A 252 -6.31 0.64 -2.36
N VAL A 253 -6.45 1.96 -2.16
CA VAL A 253 -5.93 2.97 -3.10
C VAL A 253 -4.41 2.86 -3.26
N GLY A 254 -3.67 2.67 -2.16
CA GLY A 254 -2.22 2.49 -2.21
C GLY A 254 -1.77 1.15 -2.82
N ALA A 255 -2.60 0.11 -2.74
CA ALA A 255 -2.34 -1.15 -3.44
C ALA A 255 -2.42 -0.97 -4.96
N VAL A 256 -3.50 -0.36 -5.46
CA VAL A 256 -3.64 0.01 -6.89
C VAL A 256 -2.53 0.98 -7.33
N GLY A 257 -2.15 1.93 -6.47
CA GLY A 257 -1.03 2.84 -6.75
C GLY A 257 0.32 2.13 -6.92
N TRP A 258 0.53 0.99 -6.26
CA TRP A 258 1.72 0.15 -6.42
C TRP A 258 1.60 -0.78 -7.64
N ASP A 259 0.43 -1.36 -7.87
CA ASP A 259 0.11 -2.18 -9.05
C ASP A 259 0.35 -1.42 -10.37
N LEU A 260 -0.02 -0.13 -10.43
CA LEU A 260 0.26 0.77 -11.56
C LEU A 260 1.75 0.96 -11.88
N PHE A 261 2.67 0.50 -11.02
CA PHE A 261 4.08 0.30 -11.33
C PHE A 261 4.43 -1.17 -11.62
N LEU A 262 3.97 -2.09 -10.76
CA LEU A 262 4.31 -3.51 -10.80
C LEU A 262 3.86 -4.16 -12.11
N ASP A 263 2.60 -3.96 -12.50
CA ASP A 263 1.98 -4.68 -13.60
C ASP A 263 2.59 -4.28 -14.96
N PRO A 264 2.77 -2.97 -15.28
CA PRO A 264 3.49 -2.57 -16.48
C PRO A 264 4.95 -3.02 -16.51
N GLN A 265 5.62 -3.12 -15.35
CA GLN A 265 7.01 -3.60 -15.26
C GLN A 265 7.11 -5.11 -15.53
N MET A 266 6.17 -5.90 -15.01
CA MET A 266 6.19 -7.36 -15.10
C MET A 266 5.69 -7.85 -16.47
N VAL A 267 4.72 -7.16 -17.07
CA VAL A 267 4.31 -7.37 -18.47
C VAL A 267 5.45 -6.99 -19.43
N ALA A 268 6.13 -5.84 -19.23
CA ALA A 268 7.27 -5.44 -20.05
C ALA A 268 8.50 -6.36 -19.91
N ASP A 269 8.60 -7.11 -18.81
CA ASP A 269 9.64 -8.13 -18.60
C ASP A 269 9.19 -9.54 -19.02
N GLY A 270 7.95 -9.72 -19.48
CA GLY A 270 7.39 -11.00 -19.91
C GLY A 270 7.19 -12.01 -18.78
N GLN A 271 6.87 -11.55 -17.57
CA GLN A 271 6.58 -12.43 -16.42
C GLN A 271 5.12 -12.91 -16.41
N TRP A 272 4.21 -12.17 -17.05
CA TRP A 272 2.85 -12.57 -17.38
C TRP A 272 2.32 -11.80 -18.59
N THR A 273 1.29 -12.35 -19.23
CA THR A 273 0.64 -11.80 -20.42
C THR A 273 -0.88 -11.78 -20.27
N TRP A 274 -1.51 -10.68 -20.66
CA TRP A 274 -2.97 -10.49 -20.58
C TRP A 274 -3.67 -11.00 -21.84
N CYS A 275 -4.73 -11.80 -21.63
CA CYS A 275 -5.65 -12.30 -22.66
C CYS A 275 -7.04 -11.63 -22.59
N ALA A 276 -7.22 -10.64 -21.70
CA ALA A 276 -8.47 -9.92 -21.54
C ALA A 276 -8.80 -9.03 -22.76
N SER A 277 -10.05 -9.12 -23.24
CA SER A 277 -10.57 -8.24 -24.31
C SER A 277 -11.07 -6.88 -23.81
N ALA A 278 -11.09 -6.67 -22.48
CA ALA A 278 -11.47 -5.40 -21.87
C ALA A 278 -10.34 -4.36 -22.05
N PRO A 279 -10.65 -3.08 -22.36
CA PRO A 279 -9.63 -2.06 -22.55
C PRO A 279 -8.87 -1.74 -21.27
N GLY A 280 -7.64 -1.25 -21.41
CA GLY A 280 -6.82 -0.72 -20.34
C GLY A 280 -6.70 0.81 -20.32
N LEU A 281 -5.80 1.30 -19.45
CA LEU A 281 -5.46 2.73 -19.36
C LEU A 281 -4.63 3.21 -20.57
N PRO A 282 -4.80 4.46 -21.04
CA PRO A 282 -3.98 5.02 -22.13
C PRO A 282 -2.47 4.87 -21.91
N GLY A 283 -1.78 4.28 -22.89
CA GLY A 283 -0.32 4.06 -22.82
C GLY A 283 0.13 2.84 -22.00
N ILE A 284 -0.80 2.15 -21.30
CA ILE A 284 -0.62 0.81 -20.71
C ILE A 284 -1.86 -0.06 -20.99
N ALA A 285 -2.40 0.08 -22.22
CA ALA A 285 -3.72 -0.40 -22.60
C ALA A 285 -3.86 -1.94 -22.64
N GLN A 286 -2.74 -2.66 -22.57
CA GLN A 286 -2.68 -4.12 -22.46
C GLN A 286 -3.07 -4.66 -21.07
N ILE A 287 -3.15 -3.80 -20.05
CA ILE A 287 -3.60 -4.18 -18.69
C ILE A 287 -5.04 -3.68 -18.53
N PRO A 288 -6.03 -4.58 -18.39
CA PRO A 288 -7.44 -4.22 -18.43
C PRO A 288 -7.89 -3.44 -17.18
N TYR A 289 -8.92 -2.60 -17.30
CA TYR A 289 -9.50 -1.90 -16.13
C TYR A 289 -9.97 -2.82 -15.01
N THR A 290 -10.29 -4.08 -15.32
CA THR A 290 -10.63 -5.11 -14.33
C THR A 290 -9.48 -5.40 -13.36
N ASN A 291 -8.21 -5.27 -13.78
CA ASN A 291 -7.08 -5.55 -12.90
C ASN A 291 -7.05 -4.57 -11.72
N TYR A 292 -7.07 -3.27 -12.01
CA TYR A 292 -7.07 -2.20 -11.00
C TYR A 292 -8.29 -2.27 -10.06
N LEU A 293 -9.47 -2.68 -10.59
CA LEU A 293 -10.67 -2.90 -9.78
C LEU A 293 -10.56 -4.16 -8.90
N GLY A 294 -9.96 -5.24 -9.41
CA GLY A 294 -9.66 -6.45 -8.68
C GLY A 294 -8.66 -6.22 -7.54
N TRP A 295 -7.55 -5.53 -7.82
CA TRP A 295 -6.58 -5.09 -6.81
C TRP A 295 -7.24 -4.25 -5.72
N PHE A 296 -8.11 -3.30 -6.09
CA PHE A 296 -8.86 -2.50 -5.12
C PHE A 296 -9.75 -3.37 -4.23
N ALA A 297 -10.53 -4.29 -4.82
CA ALA A 297 -11.44 -5.16 -4.08
C ALA A 297 -10.69 -6.14 -3.15
N VAL A 298 -9.65 -6.81 -3.65
CA VAL A 298 -8.80 -7.74 -2.90
C VAL A 298 -8.10 -7.02 -1.75
N ALA A 299 -7.51 -5.84 -2.01
CA ALA A 299 -6.84 -5.05 -0.99
C ALA A 299 -7.81 -4.47 0.05
N LEU A 300 -9.06 -4.15 -0.30
CA LEU A 300 -10.10 -3.79 0.68
C LEU A 300 -10.38 -4.95 1.65
N VAL A 301 -10.51 -6.19 1.15
CA VAL A 301 -10.72 -7.38 1.99
C VAL A 301 -9.52 -7.62 2.89
N MET A 302 -8.30 -7.63 2.33
CA MET A 302 -7.06 -7.80 3.09
C MET A 302 -6.91 -6.74 4.20
N ALA A 303 -7.04 -5.45 3.84
CA ALA A 303 -6.93 -4.36 4.81
C ALA A 303 -8.06 -4.37 5.86
N GLY A 304 -9.26 -4.82 5.48
CA GLY A 304 -10.37 -5.11 6.39
C GLY A 304 -9.98 -6.15 7.44
N LEU A 305 -9.49 -7.32 7.02
CA LEU A 305 -9.04 -8.37 7.94
C LEU A 305 -7.82 -7.95 8.77
N LEU A 306 -6.87 -7.19 8.22
CA LEU A 306 -5.78 -6.60 9.01
C LEU A 306 -6.31 -5.60 10.07
N SER A 307 -7.39 -4.87 9.77
CA SER A 307 -8.09 -4.04 10.76
C SER A 307 -8.87 -4.85 11.81
N LEU A 308 -9.08 -6.15 11.63
CA LEU A 308 -9.58 -7.06 12.67
C LEU A 308 -8.42 -7.64 13.48
N LEU A 309 -7.36 -8.13 12.81
CA LEU A 309 -6.15 -8.65 13.45
C LEU A 309 -5.50 -7.63 14.41
N GLU A 310 -5.43 -6.36 14.03
CA GLU A 310 -4.90 -5.30 14.90
C GLU A 310 -5.71 -5.07 16.19
N GLN A 311 -6.96 -5.53 16.29
CA GLN A 311 -7.78 -5.34 17.50
C GLN A 311 -7.46 -6.36 18.60
N VAL A 312 -7.01 -7.56 18.20
CA VAL A 312 -6.58 -8.64 19.11
C VAL A 312 -5.06 -8.69 19.29
N SER A 313 -4.33 -7.76 18.66
CA SER A 313 -2.86 -7.71 18.67
C SER A 313 -2.30 -6.63 19.60
N PRO A 314 -1.06 -6.77 20.10
CA PRO A 314 -0.37 -5.69 20.81
C PRO A 314 -0.30 -4.40 19.99
N ARG A 315 -0.38 -3.24 20.67
CA ARG A 315 -0.07 -1.94 20.04
C ARG A 315 1.39 -1.94 19.56
N PRO A 316 1.69 -1.35 18.39
CA PRO A 316 3.03 -1.37 17.83
C PRO A 316 4.05 -0.66 18.73
N ALA A 317 5.09 -1.38 19.13
CA ALA A 317 6.23 -0.84 19.86
C ALA A 317 7.42 -0.62 18.90
N GLY A 318 7.70 0.63 18.53
CA GLY A 318 8.79 0.98 17.63
C GLY A 318 8.49 2.24 16.80
N MET A 319 9.47 2.68 16.02
CA MET A 319 9.29 3.77 15.06
C MET A 319 8.99 3.20 13.66
N PRO A 320 8.03 3.75 12.90
CA PRO A 320 7.62 3.23 11.59
C PRO A 320 8.62 3.52 10.46
N GLY A 321 9.89 3.80 10.78
CA GLY A 321 10.88 4.33 9.86
C GLY A 321 11.20 3.38 8.69
N VAL A 322 11.25 2.07 8.94
CA VAL A 322 11.49 1.08 7.87
C VAL A 322 10.31 1.01 6.88
N PRO A 323 9.05 0.77 7.30
CA PRO A 323 7.91 0.81 6.37
C PRO A 323 7.75 2.14 5.63
N VAL A 324 8.07 3.28 6.27
CA VAL A 324 8.07 4.60 5.62
C VAL A 324 9.18 4.70 4.57
N ALA A 325 10.39 4.23 4.86
CA ALA A 325 11.49 4.21 3.89
C ALA A 325 11.20 3.29 2.70
N VAL A 326 10.66 2.09 2.96
CA VAL A 326 10.21 1.15 1.90
C VAL A 326 9.11 1.81 1.05
N PHE A 327 8.08 2.40 1.67
CA PHE A 327 7.02 3.09 0.93
C PHE A 327 7.56 4.23 0.04
N LEU A 328 8.40 5.10 0.60
CA LEU A 328 8.96 6.24 -0.13
C LEU A 328 9.92 5.79 -1.24
N TRP A 329 10.65 4.69 -1.06
CA TRP A 329 11.47 4.09 -2.11
C TRP A 329 10.62 3.44 -3.21
N THR A 330 9.58 2.67 -2.87
CA THR A 330 8.63 2.13 -3.86
C THR A 330 7.97 3.25 -4.66
N TRP A 331 7.57 4.35 -4.02
CA TRP A 331 6.96 5.48 -4.72
C TRP A 331 7.96 6.24 -5.59
N LEU A 332 8.96 6.90 -4.99
CA LEU A 332 9.85 7.83 -5.70
C LEU A 332 10.89 7.09 -6.54
N GLY A 333 11.34 5.91 -6.09
CA GLY A 333 12.26 5.05 -6.81
C GLY A 333 11.63 4.42 -8.05
N SER A 334 10.36 3.98 -7.99
CA SER A 334 9.67 3.49 -9.20
C SER A 334 9.30 4.62 -10.17
N VAL A 335 8.94 5.83 -9.71
CA VAL A 335 8.81 6.98 -10.65
C VAL A 335 10.11 7.17 -11.45
N LEU A 336 11.27 7.12 -10.79
CA LEU A 336 12.56 7.26 -11.46
C LEU A 336 12.89 6.04 -12.36
N ALA A 337 12.73 4.82 -11.86
CA ALA A 337 13.04 3.60 -12.60
C ALA A 337 12.19 3.48 -13.87
N HIS A 338 10.87 3.66 -13.75
CA HIS A 338 9.93 3.55 -14.86
C HIS A 338 10.13 4.67 -15.89
N ALA A 339 10.39 5.91 -15.46
CA ALA A 339 10.59 7.02 -16.39
C ALA A 339 11.96 6.99 -17.10
N ALA A 340 13.05 6.64 -16.41
CA ALA A 340 14.41 6.83 -16.91
C ALA A 340 15.18 5.55 -17.27
N PHE A 341 14.76 4.37 -16.78
CA PHE A 341 15.52 3.12 -16.94
C PHE A 341 14.74 1.98 -17.60
N LEU A 342 13.41 1.92 -17.41
CA LEU A 342 12.56 0.84 -17.94
C LEU A 342 11.76 1.22 -19.19
N GLY A 343 11.71 2.51 -19.55
CA GLY A 343 10.96 2.97 -20.73
C GLY A 343 9.43 2.96 -20.55
N LEU A 344 8.94 3.11 -19.33
CA LEU A 344 7.52 2.99 -18.93
C LEU A 344 6.95 4.33 -18.41
N PRO A 345 6.97 5.43 -19.20
CA PRO A 345 6.62 6.77 -18.71
C PRO A 345 5.16 6.88 -18.26
N TYR A 346 4.21 6.18 -18.91
CA TYR A 346 2.81 6.17 -18.50
C TYR A 346 2.62 5.54 -17.12
N SER A 347 3.29 4.42 -16.86
CA SER A 347 3.31 3.77 -15.54
C SER A 347 3.97 4.66 -14.48
N ALA A 348 5.08 5.34 -14.83
CA ALA A 348 5.72 6.32 -13.95
C ALA A 348 4.76 7.44 -13.50
N TRP A 349 3.94 7.95 -14.43
CA TRP A 349 2.88 8.91 -14.11
C TRP A 349 1.75 8.32 -13.28
N TYR A 350 1.16 7.19 -13.71
CA TYR A 350 -0.01 6.61 -13.04
C TYR A 350 0.31 6.12 -11.61
N GLY A 351 1.38 5.34 -11.44
CA GLY A 351 1.84 4.92 -10.10
C GLY A 351 2.35 6.10 -9.27
N GLY A 352 2.99 7.08 -9.91
CA GLY A 352 3.46 8.32 -9.27
C GLY A 352 2.32 9.14 -8.66
N VAL A 353 1.18 9.24 -9.36
CA VAL A 353 -0.05 9.83 -8.82
C VAL A 353 -0.70 8.92 -7.78
N GLY A 354 -0.83 7.62 -8.07
CA GLY A 354 -1.50 6.63 -7.23
C GLY A 354 -0.91 6.51 -5.82
N LEU A 355 0.39 6.21 -5.70
CA LEU A 355 1.07 6.24 -4.40
C LEU A 355 1.22 7.67 -3.86
N GLY A 356 1.21 8.69 -4.71
CA GLY A 356 1.22 10.10 -4.32
C GLY A 356 0.04 10.51 -3.43
N ILE A 357 -1.12 9.86 -3.56
CA ILE A 357 -2.29 10.07 -2.69
C ILE A 357 -1.96 9.82 -1.21
N LEU A 358 -1.04 8.89 -0.91
CA LEU A 358 -0.56 8.63 0.45
C LEU A 358 0.78 9.34 0.71
N GLY A 359 1.67 9.38 -0.28
CA GLY A 359 3.01 9.93 -0.18
C GLY A 359 3.07 11.44 0.07
N ILE A 360 2.25 12.23 -0.62
CA ILE A 360 2.22 13.68 -0.45
C ILE A 360 1.72 14.07 0.97
N PRO A 361 0.60 13.53 1.49
CA PRO A 361 0.21 13.74 2.89
C PRO A 361 1.25 13.25 3.91
N LEU A 362 1.96 12.15 3.63
CA LEU A 362 3.01 11.61 4.50
C LEU A 362 4.20 12.58 4.62
N LEU A 363 4.69 13.10 3.50
CA LEU A 363 5.78 14.09 3.49
C LEU A 363 5.37 15.40 4.16
N LEU A 364 4.18 15.93 3.86
CA LEU A 364 3.65 17.14 4.49
C LEU A 364 3.47 16.98 6.01
N ALA A 365 3.03 15.81 6.47
CA ALA A 365 2.95 15.49 7.90
C ALA A 365 4.34 15.34 8.56
N GLY A 366 5.35 14.90 7.81
CA GLY A 366 6.76 14.88 8.25
C GLY A 366 7.31 16.29 8.44
N ILE A 367 7.21 17.14 7.42
CA ILE A 367 7.71 18.53 7.43
C ILE A 367 7.11 19.33 8.59
N ARG A 368 5.78 19.26 8.79
CA ARG A 368 5.10 19.94 9.91
C ARG A 368 5.60 19.52 11.29
N ARG A 369 6.01 18.26 11.47
CA ARG A 369 6.60 17.76 12.72
C ARG A 369 8.04 18.23 12.92
N GLY A 370 8.82 18.38 11.85
CA GLY A 370 10.16 18.96 11.89
C GLY A 370 10.15 20.46 12.24
N HIS A 371 9.28 21.23 11.58
CA HIS A 371 9.18 22.68 11.79
C HIS A 371 8.59 23.08 13.16
N GLY A 372 7.83 22.19 13.81
CA GLY A 372 7.41 22.36 15.22
C GLY A 372 8.53 22.13 16.24
N GLY A 373 9.76 21.84 15.80
CA GLY A 373 10.87 21.33 16.62
C GLY A 373 11.68 22.35 17.42
N VAL A 374 11.31 23.64 17.47
CA VAL A 374 12.03 24.66 18.25
C VAL A 374 11.08 25.53 19.08
N VAL A 375 10.39 24.91 20.04
CA VAL A 375 9.79 25.62 21.19
C VAL A 375 10.16 24.87 22.48
N TRP A 376 11.34 25.17 23.02
CA TRP A 376 11.71 24.78 24.39
C TRP A 376 10.99 25.69 25.40
N GLN A 377 9.68 25.49 25.58
CA GLN A 377 9.02 25.98 26.80
C GLN A 377 9.38 25.05 27.95
N SER A 378 9.98 25.64 28.99
CA SER A 378 10.59 24.92 30.09
C SER A 378 9.55 24.31 31.04
N GLY A 379 9.57 22.98 31.15
CA GLY A 379 9.19 22.26 32.37
C GLY A 379 7.69 22.19 32.72
N ARG A 380 6.92 21.39 31.97
CA ARG A 380 5.84 20.49 32.49
C ARG A 380 5.35 19.52 31.40
N PRO A 381 5.25 18.20 31.67
CA PRO A 381 4.58 17.27 30.76
C PRO A 381 3.06 17.50 30.74
N ALA A 382 2.50 17.78 29.57
CA ALA A 382 1.06 18.03 29.40
C ALA A 382 0.24 16.73 29.36
N TRP A 383 0.06 16.10 30.53
CA TRP A 383 -0.78 14.89 30.70
C TRP A 383 -1.82 14.99 31.83
N HIS A 384 -1.95 16.15 32.48
CA HIS A 384 -2.99 16.43 33.48
C HIS A 384 -3.85 17.62 33.04
N ASP A 385 -4.95 17.35 32.33
CA ASP A 385 -6.23 18.08 32.46
C ASP A 385 -7.35 17.47 31.59
N VAL A 386 -7.81 16.26 31.94
CA VAL A 386 -9.11 15.72 31.50
C VAL A 386 -9.74 14.89 32.63
N SER A 387 -10.04 15.52 33.77
CA SER A 387 -10.73 14.84 34.89
C SER A 387 -11.52 15.78 35.81
N ARG A 388 -12.20 16.78 35.23
CA ARG A 388 -13.26 17.58 35.90
C ARG A 388 -14.32 18.07 34.90
N ALA A 389 -15.20 17.18 34.44
CA ALA A 389 -16.42 17.54 33.69
C ALA A 389 -17.48 16.42 33.64
N ALA A 390 -17.57 15.56 34.67
CA ALA A 390 -18.60 14.51 34.75
C ALA A 390 -18.74 13.94 36.18
N GLU A 391 -19.58 14.55 37.00
CA GLU A 391 -20.42 13.91 38.02
C GLU A 391 -21.56 14.91 38.36
N PRO A 392 -22.73 14.44 38.87
CA PRO A 392 -24.03 15.11 38.66
C PRO A 392 -24.31 16.34 39.54
#